data_AF-A0A0R2LR07-F1
#
_entry.id   AF-A0A0R2LR07-F1
#
_cell.length_a   1.000
_cell.length_b   1.000
_cell.length_c   1.000
_cell.angle_alpha   90.00
_cell.angle_beta   90.00
_cell.angle_gamma   90.00
#
_symmetry.space_group_name_H-M   'P 1'
#
loop_
_entity.id
_entity.type
_entity.pdbx_description
1 polymer ?
#
loop_
_entity_poly.entity_id
_entity_poly.type
_entity_poly.pdbx_seq_one_letter_code
_entity_poly.pdbx_strand_id
1 'polypeptide(L)'
;MSISTLTLTGTNVRSRRPDRVTLTLTDLRLLTGDQQLAHLTLQDHVLGIISGRAYRTAQQTLGIRDFRYFLDEANLTLALSDTAHNRQAVADLFAFANDHHLWTTKH
;
A
#
# COMPACT_ATOMS: atom_id res chain seq x y z
N MET A 1 13.73 -3.76 -22.61
CA MET A 1 12.61 -3.94 -21.67
C MET A 1 12.92 -3.10 -20.45
N SER A 2 12.18 -2.00 -20.22
CA SER A 2 12.42 -1.17 -19.03
C SER A 2 11.87 -1.87 -17.81
N ILE A 3 12.76 -2.15 -16.85
CA ILE A 3 12.40 -2.50 -15.49
C ILE A 3 11.81 -1.22 -14.88
N SER A 4 10.49 -1.15 -14.78
CA SER A 4 9.79 -0.01 -14.17
C SER A 4 9.77 -0.22 -12.66
N THR A 5 10.80 0.29 -11.98
CA THR A 5 10.80 0.41 -10.52
C THR A 5 9.89 1.55 -10.10
N LEU A 6 9.17 1.37 -9.00
CA LEU A 6 8.27 2.35 -8.43
C LEU A 6 8.63 2.59 -6.97
N THR A 7 8.53 3.82 -6.49
CA THR A 7 8.85 4.15 -5.10
C THR A 7 7.62 4.69 -4.39
N LEU A 8 7.36 4.14 -3.20
CA LEU A 8 6.36 4.61 -2.27
C LEU A 8 7.06 5.19 -1.05
N THR A 9 6.60 6.36 -0.60
CA THR A 9 7.11 7.02 0.61
C THR A 9 6.01 7.16 1.64
N GLY A 10 6.35 7.01 2.91
CA GLY A 10 5.34 7.04 3.95
C GLY A 10 5.91 6.93 5.34
N THR A 11 5.03 6.51 6.25
CA THR A 11 5.38 6.16 7.62
C THR A 11 5.14 4.67 7.81
N ASN A 12 6.15 3.95 8.29
CA ASN A 12 5.97 2.57 8.70
C ASN A 12 5.04 2.54 9.93
N VAL A 13 3.91 1.86 9.83
CA VAL A 13 2.85 1.96 10.84
C VAL A 13 3.23 1.27 12.15
N ARG A 14 4.16 0.30 12.10
CA ARG A 14 4.65 -0.44 13.26
C ARG A 14 5.71 0.37 14.01
N SER A 15 6.70 0.90 13.30
CA SER A 15 7.81 1.66 13.91
C SER A 15 7.51 3.15 14.11
N ARG A 16 6.48 3.68 13.42
CA ARG A 16 6.10 5.10 13.37
C ARG A 16 7.20 6.01 12.83
N ARG A 17 8.12 5.47 12.05
CA ARG A 17 9.22 6.23 11.42
C ARG A 17 8.94 6.45 9.94
N PRO A 18 9.49 7.53 9.35
CA PRO A 18 9.52 7.69 7.91
C PRO A 18 10.16 6.46 7.25
N ASP A 19 9.57 6.02 6.16
CA ASP A 19 10.00 4.82 5.43
C ASP A 19 9.81 5.02 3.92
N ARG A 20 10.60 4.29 3.14
CA ARG A 20 10.59 4.31 1.68
C ARG A 20 10.69 2.89 1.17
N VAL A 21 9.70 2.49 0.38
CA VAL A 21 9.65 1.18 -0.25
C VAL A 21 9.82 1.36 -1.75
N THR A 22 10.84 0.71 -2.32
CA THR A 22 11.03 0.63 -3.77
C THR A 22 10.62 -0.77 -4.23
N LEU A 23 9.76 -0.82 -5.23
CA LEU A 23 9.17 -2.03 -5.78
C LEU A 23 9.60 -2.20 -7.23
N THR A 24 9.87 -3.43 -7.65
CA THR A 24 9.95 -3.77 -9.06
C THR A 24 8.59 -4.29 -9.50
N LEU A 25 7.97 -3.67 -10.51
CA LEU A 25 6.62 -4.08 -10.93
C LEU A 25 6.55 -5.55 -11.39
N THR A 26 7.63 -6.09 -11.97
CA THR A 26 7.71 -7.51 -12.37
C THR A 26 7.68 -8.49 -11.20
N ASP A 27 7.97 -8.03 -9.98
CA ASP A 27 7.92 -8.87 -8.77
C ASP A 27 6.49 -8.96 -8.22
N LEU A 28 5.55 -8.14 -8.71
CA LEU A 28 4.15 -8.17 -8.32
C LEU A 28 3.49 -9.46 -8.83
N ARG A 29 2.87 -10.20 -7.92
CA ARG A 29 2.13 -11.43 -8.18
C ARG A 29 0.63 -11.25 -8.05
N LEU A 30 0.21 -10.40 -7.11
CA LEU A 30 -1.20 -10.11 -6.86
C LEU A 30 -1.36 -8.74 -6.23
N LEU A 31 -2.40 -8.02 -6.63
CA LEU A 31 -2.89 -6.80 -6.02
C LEU A 31 -4.35 -6.99 -5.59
N THR A 32 -4.66 -6.66 -4.34
CA THR A 32 -6.03 -6.65 -3.79
C THR A 32 -6.33 -5.33 -3.11
N GLY A 33 -7.61 -4.96 -2.99
CA GLY A 33 -8.05 -3.76 -2.28
C GLY A 33 -8.35 -2.60 -3.23
N ASP A 34 -8.11 -1.36 -2.82
CA ASP A 34 -8.36 -0.16 -3.63
C ASP A 34 -7.28 0.91 -3.41
N GLN A 35 -7.46 2.10 -4.01
CA GLN A 35 -6.50 3.20 -3.89
C GLN A 35 -6.36 3.74 -2.46
N GLN A 36 -7.30 3.44 -1.55
CA GLN A 36 -7.23 3.84 -0.14
C GLN A 36 -6.53 2.79 0.72
N LEU A 37 -6.74 1.50 0.45
CA LEU A 37 -6.13 0.39 1.17
C LEU A 37 -5.90 -0.78 0.21
N ALA A 38 -4.64 -1.17 0.03
CA ALA A 38 -4.28 -2.25 -0.87
C ALA A 38 -3.24 -3.20 -0.27
N HIS A 39 -3.26 -4.44 -0.74
CA HIS A 39 -2.21 -5.43 -0.47
C HIS A 39 -1.54 -5.85 -1.75
N LEU A 40 -0.21 -5.87 -1.69
CA LEU A 40 0.66 -6.23 -2.78
C LEU A 40 1.36 -7.52 -2.38
N THR A 41 1.00 -8.61 -3.05
CA THR A 41 1.76 -9.85 -2.96
C THR A 41 2.90 -9.75 -3.95
N LEU A 42 4.11 -9.62 -3.44
CA LEU A 42 5.35 -9.60 -4.20
C LEU A 42 5.98 -11.01 -4.12
N GLN A 43 7.02 -11.26 -4.91
CA GLN A 43 7.66 -12.58 -4.96
C GLN A 43 8.10 -13.11 -3.58
N ASP A 44 8.61 -12.25 -2.71
CA ASP A 44 9.22 -12.67 -1.44
C ASP A 44 8.45 -12.21 -0.19
N HIS A 45 7.46 -11.33 -0.32
CA HIS A 45 6.72 -10.77 0.81
C HIS A 45 5.38 -10.15 0.40
N VAL A 46 4.54 -9.85 1.40
CA VAL A 46 3.31 -9.08 1.24
C VAL A 46 3.51 -7.69 1.83
N LEU A 47 3.07 -6.67 1.09
CA LEU A 47 3.08 -5.27 1.54
C LEU A 47 1.66 -4.73 1.59
N GLY A 48 1.17 -4.43 2.80
CA GLY A 48 -0.08 -3.70 3.01
C GLY A 48 0.18 -2.19 3.03
N ILE A 49 -0.50 -1.46 2.15
CA ILE A 49 -0.42 0.00 2.04
C ILE A 49 -1.77 0.62 2.38
N ILE A 50 -1.74 1.78 3.03
CA ILE A 50 -2.92 2.60 3.31
C ILE A 50 -2.63 4.04 2.93
N SER A 51 -3.56 4.71 2.25
CA SER A 51 -3.46 6.12 1.93
C SER A 51 -3.36 6.97 3.20
N GLY A 52 -2.59 8.06 3.16
CA GLY A 52 -2.46 8.95 4.31
C GLY A 52 -3.80 9.52 4.79
N ARG A 53 -4.77 9.71 3.88
CA ARG A 53 -6.13 10.14 4.25
C ARG A 53 -6.86 9.06 5.05
N ALA A 54 -6.93 7.83 4.53
CA ALA A 54 -7.60 6.73 5.22
C ALA A 54 -6.94 6.41 6.57
N TYR A 55 -5.61 6.47 6.64
CA TYR A 55 -4.86 6.30 7.89
C TYR A 55 -5.24 7.35 8.94
N ARG A 56 -5.27 8.64 8.57
CA ARG A 56 -5.67 9.72 9.49
C ARG A 56 -7.13 9.61 9.92
N THR A 57 -8.02 9.27 8.99
CA THR A 57 -9.44 9.03 9.31
C THR A 57 -9.59 7.88 10.31
N ALA A 58 -8.96 6.73 10.05
CA ALA A 58 -8.97 5.60 10.99
C ALA A 58 -8.40 6.00 12.37
N GLN A 59 -7.31 6.76 12.40
CA GLN A 59 -6.72 7.25 13.66
C GLN A 59 -7.62 8.21 14.44
N GLN A 60 -8.43 9.02 13.76
CA GLN A 60 -9.35 9.98 14.38
C GLN A 60 -10.65 9.32 14.84
N THR A 61 -11.13 8.33 14.10
CA THR A 61 -12.40 7.65 14.36
C THR A 61 -12.25 6.53 15.38
N LEU A 62 -11.12 5.82 15.36
CA LEU A 62 -10.86 4.69 16.24
C LEU A 62 -10.11 5.14 17.50
N GLY A 63 -10.48 4.58 18.65
CA GLY A 63 -9.67 4.69 19.86
C GLY A 63 -8.28 4.06 19.63
N ILE A 64 -7.28 4.46 20.42
CA ILE A 64 -5.88 4.05 20.19
C ILE A 64 -5.68 2.52 20.13
N ARG A 65 -6.47 1.75 20.88
CA ARG A 65 -6.44 0.29 20.87
C ARG A 65 -7.02 -0.28 19.58
N ASP A 66 -8.21 0.17 19.20
CA ASP A 66 -8.91 -0.31 18.01
C ASP A 66 -8.18 0.10 16.73
N PHE A 67 -7.55 1.26 16.74
CA PHE A 67 -6.68 1.69 15.65
C PHE A 67 -5.49 0.74 15.45
N ARG A 68 -4.81 0.35 16.54
CA ARG A 68 -3.70 -0.61 16.46
C ARG A 68 -4.19 -1.98 16.00
N TYR A 69 -5.31 -2.44 16.55
CA TYR A 69 -5.93 -3.69 16.11
C TYR A 69 -6.28 -3.66 14.61
N PHE A 70 -6.87 -2.57 14.13
CA PHE A 70 -7.16 -2.38 12.71
C PHE A 70 -5.89 -2.48 11.84
N LEU A 71 -4.81 -1.81 12.23
CA LEU A 71 -3.55 -1.85 11.48
C LEU A 71 -2.95 -3.27 11.43
N ASP A 72 -3.00 -3.98 12.55
CA ASP A 72 -2.47 -5.34 12.67
C ASP A 72 -3.34 -6.35 11.91
N GLU A 73 -4.66 -6.29 12.08
CA GLU A 73 -5.64 -7.19 11.45
C GLU A 73 -5.67 -7.00 9.92
N ALA A 74 -5.61 -5.75 9.46
CA ALA A 74 -5.50 -5.44 8.05
C ALA A 74 -4.07 -5.66 7.50
N ASN A 75 -3.13 -6.16 8.31
CA ASN A 75 -1.72 -6.40 7.95
C ASN A 75 -1.07 -5.20 7.22
N LEU A 76 -1.34 -3.99 7.70
CA LEU A 76 -0.82 -2.77 7.11
C LEU A 76 0.63 -2.55 7.53
N THR A 77 1.46 -2.10 6.59
CA THR A 77 2.88 -1.85 6.80
C THR A 77 3.22 -0.38 6.61
N LEU A 78 2.70 0.24 5.55
CA LEU A 78 3.07 1.60 5.15
C LEU A 78 1.85 2.51 5.01
N ALA A 79 1.82 3.60 5.77
CA ALA A 79 0.89 4.70 5.57
C ALA A 79 1.51 5.73 4.61
N LEU A 80 0.93 5.89 3.43
CA LEU A 80 1.48 6.71 2.36
C LEU A 80 1.40 8.22 2.69
N SER A 81 2.48 8.94 2.41
CA SER A 81 2.45 10.41 2.41
C SER A 81 1.52 10.92 1.31
N ASP A 82 0.81 12.03 1.56
CA ASP A 82 -0.13 12.61 0.59
C ASP A 82 0.61 13.49 -0.43
N THR A 83 1.30 12.84 -1.36
CA THR A 83 2.13 13.48 -2.39
C THR A 83 1.64 13.13 -3.79
N ALA A 84 1.89 14.00 -4.76
CA ALA A 84 1.60 13.71 -6.17
C ALA A 84 2.35 12.46 -6.66
N HIS A 85 3.59 12.27 -6.20
CA HIS A 85 4.39 11.08 -6.49
C HIS A 85 3.67 9.81 -6.05
N ASN A 86 3.26 9.71 -4.78
CA ASN A 86 2.61 8.49 -4.28
C ASN A 86 1.27 8.24 -4.99
N ARG A 87 0.51 9.30 -5.34
CA ARG A 87 -0.73 9.13 -6.10
C ARG A 87 -0.47 8.58 -7.49
N GLN A 88 0.54 9.08 -8.20
CA GLN A 88 0.93 8.55 -9.51
C GLN A 88 1.42 7.11 -9.38
N ALA A 89 2.27 6.83 -8.40
CA ALA A 89 2.78 5.49 -8.15
C ALA A 89 1.62 4.49 -7.90
N VAL A 90 0.67 4.81 -7.02
CA VAL A 90 -0.51 3.95 -6.82
C VAL A 90 -1.29 3.76 -8.12
N ALA A 91 -1.49 4.82 -8.92
CA ALA A 91 -2.17 4.68 -10.21
C ALA A 91 -1.42 3.75 -11.19
N ASP A 92 -0.11 3.91 -11.31
CA ASP A 92 0.75 3.07 -12.17
C ASP A 92 0.75 1.61 -11.71
N LEU A 93 0.75 1.38 -10.40
CA LEU A 93 0.70 0.06 -9.80
C LEU A 93 -0.61 -0.67 -10.12
N PHE A 94 -1.74 0.03 -10.01
CA PHE A 94 -3.06 -0.51 -10.36
C PHE A 94 -3.21 -0.73 -11.87
N ALA A 95 -2.70 0.19 -12.69
CA ALA A 95 -2.69 0.04 -14.15
C ALA A 95 -1.87 -1.19 -14.57
N PHE A 96 -0.67 -1.35 -14.02
CA PHE A 96 0.16 -2.53 -14.25
C PHE A 96 -0.54 -3.82 -13.81
N ALA A 97 -1.13 -3.85 -12.60
CA ALA A 97 -1.85 -5.02 -12.13
C ALA A 97 -3.03 -5.38 -13.04
N ASN A 98 -3.76 -4.38 -13.56
CA ASN A 98 -4.84 -4.58 -14.50
C ASN A 98 -4.34 -5.16 -15.84
N ASP A 99 -3.32 -4.54 -16.45
CA ASP A 99 -2.78 -4.94 -17.75
C ASP A 99 -2.20 -6.36 -17.73
N HIS A 100 -1.70 -6.79 -16.57
CA HIS A 100 -1.12 -8.11 -16.37
C HIS A 100 -2.07 -9.12 -15.71
N HIS A 101 -3.35 -8.77 -15.50
CA HIS A 101 -4.35 -9.62 -14.84
C HIS A 101 -3.94 -10.10 -13.44
N LEU A 102 -3.17 -9.28 -12.71
CA LEU A 102 -2.67 -9.54 -11.36
C LEU A 102 -3.61 -9.00 -10.28
N TRP A 103 -4.89 -8.84 -10.59
CA TRP A 103 -5.89 -8.27 -9.70
C TRP A 103 -6.93 -9.31 -9.33
N THR A 104 -7.37 -9.33 -8.07
CA THR A 104 -8.55 -10.08 -7.64
C THR A 104 -9.52 -9.17 -6.88
N THR A 105 -10.78 -9.17 -7.32
CA THR A 105 -11.93 -8.75 -6.51
C THR A 105 -12.26 -9.88 -5.54
N LYS A 106 -11.52 -10.03 -4.43
CA LYS A 106 -12.12 -10.74 -3.30
C LYS A 106 -12.92 -9.72 -2.49
N HIS A 107 -14.22 -9.75 -2.76
CA HIS A 107 -15.29 -9.19 -1.94
C HIS A 107 -15.31 -9.82 -0.55
#